data_AF-K0MAT9-F1
#
_entry.id   AF-K0MAT9-F1
#
_cell.length_a   1.000
_cell.length_b   1.000
_cell.length_c   1.000
_cell.angle_alpha   90.00
_cell.angle_beta   90.00
_cell.angle_gamma   90.00
#
_symmetry.space_group_name_H-M   'P 1'
#
loop_
_entity.id
_entity.type
_entity.pdbx_description
1 polymer ?
#
loop_
_entity_poly.entity_id
_entity_poly.type
_entity_poly.pdbx_seq_one_letter_code
_entity_poly.pdbx_strand_id
1 'polypeptide(L)'
;MSVAEMFSEFIGNLAISNAETISMRYGELTAAFNKQFRDTESKTANTLQVGSFGRRTGINGISDLDMLYIMPKTKWDDYDKVGGQLKLLQDTKDAILKRYPSTKVRVDRLVVTVTYTNFHVEVQPVFEQYDKSYKYPDTKNGGSWKVTKPREEMDAVANLDAVKNSNLRRLCKMVRAWKNKHGIGIGGLLIDTLAYNFLNSTSDYDEKSYLYYDWLSRDFFKYISELPDQSEYVAPGSRQRVKVKKKFQRRAKKAYELCLKAIEAEGKESANEKWKAVYGRPFPAAQKKLAEASAEQTWKDTEEFIEDKFQVDIRYQLKIDCEVMQRGFRKFLLRNMLGLKIPLRSDKKLKFWVSELPQINGPFLIYWKVLNRGDEARRRDCVRGQITLDGGWRTKEESSNFRGDHIVECYLVENETVVAKDRIHVPIVADGSDYD
;
A
#
# COMPACT_ATOMS: atom_id res chain seq x y z
N MET A 1 -3.46 -19.14 19.93
CA MET A 1 -4.37 -17.98 19.85
C MET A 1 -5.62 -18.41 19.10
N SER A 2 -6.78 -18.01 19.58
CA SER A 2 -8.05 -18.17 18.85
C SER A 2 -8.11 -17.24 17.63
N VAL A 3 -9.04 -17.48 16.71
CA VAL A 3 -9.32 -16.56 15.59
C VAL A 3 -9.57 -15.14 16.08
N ALA A 4 -10.41 -14.99 17.11
CA ALA A 4 -10.75 -13.69 17.67
C ALA A 4 -9.52 -12.92 18.20
N GLU A 5 -8.64 -13.60 18.94
CA GLU A 5 -7.40 -13.02 19.47
C GLU A 5 -6.46 -12.58 18.33
N MET A 6 -6.22 -13.46 17.36
CA MET A 6 -5.31 -13.17 16.24
C MET A 6 -5.77 -11.96 15.44
N PHE A 7 -7.07 -11.88 15.11
CA PHE A 7 -7.60 -10.77 14.32
C PHE A 7 -7.77 -9.48 15.12
N SER A 8 -8.05 -9.57 16.42
CA SER A 8 -8.06 -8.39 17.30
C SER A 8 -6.66 -7.76 17.38
N GLU A 9 -5.63 -8.57 17.65
CA GLU A 9 -4.24 -8.11 17.68
C GLU A 9 -3.79 -7.58 16.31
N PHE A 10 -4.14 -8.27 15.22
CA PHE A 10 -3.86 -7.79 13.87
C PHE A 10 -4.47 -6.40 13.61
N ILE A 11 -5.74 -6.18 13.95
CA ILE A 11 -6.36 -4.86 13.79
C ILE A 11 -5.68 -3.80 14.67
N GLY A 12 -5.24 -4.17 15.89
CA GLY A 12 -4.43 -3.32 16.75
C GLY A 12 -3.10 -2.92 16.10
N ASN A 13 -2.38 -3.88 15.51
CA ASN A 13 -1.11 -3.66 14.82
C ASN A 13 -1.22 -2.76 13.57
N LEU A 14 -2.43 -2.59 13.03
CA LEU A 14 -2.70 -1.68 11.91
C LEU A 14 -3.00 -0.24 12.36
N ALA A 15 -3.10 0.05 13.66
CA ALA A 15 -3.36 1.39 14.16
C ALA A 15 -2.21 2.36 13.81
N ILE A 16 -2.57 3.58 13.40
CA ILE A 16 -1.59 4.60 13.01
C ILE A 16 -0.84 5.08 14.25
N SER A 17 0.44 4.72 14.34
CA SER A 17 1.28 4.99 15.52
C SER A 17 1.66 6.47 15.68
N ASN A 18 1.74 7.23 14.59
CA ASN A 18 2.14 8.65 14.59
C ASN A 18 0.96 9.62 14.47
N ALA A 19 -0.25 9.22 14.89
CA ALA A 19 -1.47 10.01 14.72
C ALA A 19 -1.38 11.42 15.36
N GLU A 20 -0.72 11.55 16.52
CA GLU A 20 -0.50 12.85 17.17
C GLU A 20 0.39 13.78 16.34
N THR A 21 1.45 13.25 15.75
CA THR A 21 2.33 14.01 14.85
C THR A 21 1.58 14.46 13.61
N ILE A 22 0.76 13.58 13.02
CA ILE A 22 -0.10 13.92 11.88
C ILE A 22 -1.07 15.05 12.25
N SER A 23 -1.75 14.93 13.40
CA SER A 23 -2.68 15.94 13.90
C SER A 23 -2.00 17.30 14.12
N MET A 24 -0.81 17.30 14.74
CA MET A 24 0.00 18.50 14.91
C MET A 24 0.34 19.14 13.56
N ARG A 25 0.82 18.38 12.57
CA ARG A 25 1.14 18.91 11.24
C ARG A 25 -0.07 19.50 10.52
N TYR A 26 -1.24 18.85 10.61
CA TYR A 26 -2.48 19.43 10.10
C TYR A 26 -2.79 20.77 10.78
N GLY A 27 -2.66 20.83 12.10
CA GLY A 27 -2.92 22.06 12.86
C GLY A 27 -2.00 23.22 12.49
N GLU A 28 -0.70 22.96 12.30
CA GLU A 28 0.26 23.97 11.86
C GLU A 28 -0.05 24.51 10.46
N LEU A 29 -0.41 23.62 9.52
CA LEU A 29 -0.83 24.03 8.17
C LEU A 29 -2.11 24.87 8.23
N THR A 30 -3.11 24.42 8.99
CA THR A 30 -4.36 25.15 9.18
C THR A 30 -4.13 26.54 9.77
N ALA A 31 -3.26 26.68 10.77
CA ALA A 31 -2.91 27.99 11.33
C ALA A 31 -2.18 28.90 10.31
N ALA A 32 -1.29 28.36 9.48
CA ALA A 32 -0.64 29.14 8.43
C ALA A 32 -1.66 29.72 7.44
N PHE A 33 -2.63 28.92 7.00
CA PHE A 33 -3.67 29.37 6.08
C PHE A 33 -4.65 30.36 6.74
N ASN A 34 -5.08 30.08 7.97
CA ASN A 34 -5.98 30.96 8.71
C ASN A 34 -5.31 32.33 8.97
N LYS A 35 -4.01 32.36 9.24
CA LYS A 35 -3.27 33.61 9.41
C LYS A 35 -3.23 34.41 8.10
N GLN A 36 -2.97 33.73 6.97
CA GLN A 36 -2.86 34.40 5.68
C GLN A 36 -4.20 34.90 5.11
N PHE A 37 -5.26 34.09 5.21
CA PHE A 37 -6.53 34.38 4.51
C PHE A 37 -7.62 34.96 5.40
N ARG A 38 -7.45 34.93 6.72
CA ARG A 38 -8.47 35.36 7.71
C ARG A 38 -7.92 36.14 8.90
N ASP A 39 -6.60 36.32 8.98
CA ASP A 39 -5.90 36.93 10.12
C ASP A 39 -6.24 36.31 11.50
N THR A 40 -6.41 34.97 11.53
CA THR A 40 -6.63 34.22 12.78
C THR A 40 -5.57 33.13 12.95
N GLU A 41 -5.39 32.59 14.15
CA GLU A 41 -4.42 31.53 14.42
C GLU A 41 -5.05 30.17 14.77
N SER A 42 -6.32 29.96 14.43
CA SER A 42 -7.00 28.69 14.70
C SER A 42 -6.29 27.53 13.99
N LYS A 43 -6.03 26.45 14.74
CA LYS A 43 -5.45 25.19 14.21
C LYS A 43 -6.51 24.19 13.72
N THR A 44 -7.79 24.50 13.84
CA THR A 44 -8.88 23.54 13.58
C THR A 44 -9.98 24.11 12.69
N ALA A 45 -10.16 25.42 12.63
CA ALA A 45 -11.19 26.05 11.80
C ALA A 45 -10.83 26.01 10.30
N ASN A 46 -11.86 25.97 9.45
CA ASN A 46 -11.76 26.10 7.99
C ASN A 46 -10.95 24.99 7.30
N THR A 47 -10.80 23.84 7.92
CA THR A 47 -10.12 22.68 7.33
C THR A 47 -11.03 21.45 7.39
N LEU A 48 -10.79 20.50 6.50
CA LEU A 48 -11.37 19.17 6.55
C LEU A 48 -10.28 18.14 6.25
N GLN A 49 -10.02 17.23 7.19
CA GLN A 49 -9.17 16.07 6.94
C GLN A 49 -9.97 15.06 6.11
N VAL A 50 -9.50 14.74 4.91
CA VAL A 50 -10.22 13.89 3.96
C VAL A 50 -9.39 12.65 3.63
N GLY A 51 -9.70 11.98 2.53
CA GLY A 51 -8.97 10.79 2.12
C GLY A 51 -9.16 9.62 3.08
N SER A 52 -8.19 8.71 3.07
CA SER A 52 -8.26 7.52 3.92
C SER A 52 -8.13 7.83 5.42
N PHE A 53 -7.49 8.94 5.77
CA PHE A 53 -7.42 9.43 7.14
C PHE A 53 -8.79 9.94 7.62
N GLY A 54 -9.43 10.83 6.84
CA GLY A 54 -10.78 11.33 7.14
C GLY A 54 -11.85 10.23 7.19
N ARG A 55 -11.77 9.23 6.31
CA ARG A 55 -12.66 8.05 6.34
C ARG A 55 -12.33 7.04 7.45
N ARG A 56 -11.20 7.23 8.16
CA ARG A 56 -10.65 6.32 9.19
C ARG A 56 -10.36 4.90 8.68
N THR A 57 -9.98 4.79 7.41
CA THR A 57 -9.64 3.54 6.73
C THR A 57 -8.14 3.35 6.51
N GLY A 58 -7.33 4.39 6.77
CA GLY A 58 -5.87 4.30 6.76
C GLY A 58 -5.29 3.33 7.81
N ILE A 59 -4.09 2.83 7.54
CA ILE A 59 -3.32 1.94 8.42
C ILE A 59 -1.97 2.56 8.77
N ASN A 60 -1.29 1.99 9.77
CA ASN A 60 0.08 2.37 10.12
C ASN A 60 1.01 2.45 8.89
N GLY A 61 1.87 3.47 8.86
CA GLY A 61 2.72 3.75 7.71
C GLY A 61 2.03 4.49 6.56
N ILE A 62 0.81 5.02 6.77
CA ILE A 62 0.15 5.91 5.82
C ILE A 62 1.07 7.07 5.45
N SER A 63 1.36 7.21 4.15
CA SER A 63 2.33 8.19 3.65
C SER A 63 1.69 9.33 2.87
N ASP A 64 0.43 9.16 2.45
CA ASP A 64 -0.34 10.08 1.60
C ASP A 64 -1.58 10.55 2.37
N LEU A 65 -1.55 11.82 2.79
CA LEU A 65 -2.54 12.44 3.67
C LEU A 65 -3.21 13.62 2.95
N ASP A 66 -4.53 13.65 2.96
CA ASP A 66 -5.30 14.67 2.25
C ASP A 66 -5.98 15.66 3.23
N MET A 67 -5.88 16.96 2.93
CA MET A 67 -6.72 17.99 3.57
C MET A 67 -7.33 18.97 2.58
N LEU A 68 -8.55 19.39 2.87
CA LEU A 68 -9.14 20.58 2.26
C LEU A 68 -8.90 21.79 3.17
N TYR A 69 -8.49 22.91 2.60
CA TYR A 69 -8.59 24.22 3.26
C TYR A 69 -9.72 25.04 2.62
N ILE A 70 -10.71 25.42 3.41
CA ILE A 70 -11.93 26.09 2.97
C ILE A 70 -11.69 27.62 2.92
N MET A 71 -11.51 28.12 1.70
CA MET A 71 -11.25 29.53 1.41
C MET A 71 -12.45 30.42 1.80
N PRO A 72 -12.21 31.69 2.20
CA PRO A 72 -13.29 32.65 2.41
C PRO A 72 -14.09 32.84 1.12
N LYS A 73 -15.44 32.80 1.19
CA LYS A 73 -16.30 33.01 0.01
C LYS A 73 -16.03 34.34 -0.69
N THR A 74 -15.70 35.38 0.08
CA THR A 74 -15.35 36.72 -0.42
C THR A 74 -14.09 36.75 -1.30
N LYS A 75 -13.29 35.68 -1.28
CA LYS A 75 -12.09 35.54 -2.12
C LYS A 75 -12.37 34.89 -3.47
N TRP A 76 -13.60 34.47 -3.76
CA TRP A 76 -13.91 33.78 -5.02
C TRP A 76 -13.49 34.59 -6.25
N ASP A 77 -13.88 35.87 -6.32
CA ASP A 77 -13.59 36.73 -7.48
C ASP A 77 -12.09 37.10 -7.60
N ASP A 78 -11.31 36.93 -6.52
CA ASP A 78 -9.85 37.06 -6.57
C ASP A 78 -9.20 35.93 -7.39
N TYR A 79 -9.88 34.78 -7.54
CA TYR A 79 -9.35 33.56 -8.18
C TYR A 79 -10.20 33.02 -9.33
N ASP A 80 -11.48 33.36 -9.45
CA ASP A 80 -12.34 32.90 -10.55
C ASP A 80 -12.14 33.73 -11.83
N LYS A 81 -10.91 33.69 -12.33
CA LYS A 81 -10.45 34.37 -13.54
C LYS A 81 -9.31 33.58 -14.18
N VAL A 82 -8.93 33.95 -15.40
CA VAL A 82 -7.84 33.31 -16.14
C VAL A 82 -6.56 33.28 -15.29
N GLY A 83 -5.99 32.08 -15.12
CA GLY A 83 -4.78 31.85 -14.31
C GLY A 83 -5.01 31.80 -12.79
N GLY A 84 -6.22 32.03 -12.31
CA GLY A 84 -6.52 32.11 -10.89
C GLY A 84 -6.42 30.77 -10.15
N GLN A 85 -6.60 29.63 -10.82
CA GLN A 85 -6.41 28.29 -10.23
C GLN A 85 -4.95 28.06 -9.85
N LEU A 86 -4.01 28.38 -10.75
CA LEU A 86 -2.58 28.30 -10.45
C LEU A 86 -2.20 29.32 -9.37
N LYS A 87 -2.75 30.55 -9.46
CA LYS A 87 -2.53 31.58 -8.46
C LYS A 87 -2.98 31.14 -7.07
N LEU A 88 -4.15 30.50 -6.93
CA LEU A 88 -4.63 29.98 -5.64
C LEU A 88 -3.65 28.96 -5.04
N LEU A 89 -3.11 28.05 -5.87
CA LEU A 89 -2.14 27.07 -5.41
C LEU A 89 -0.80 27.72 -5.02
N GLN A 90 -0.34 28.73 -5.75
CA GLN A 90 0.87 29.48 -5.38
C GLN A 90 0.67 30.27 -4.08
N ASP A 91 -0.43 31.01 -3.95
CA ASP A 91 -0.76 31.75 -2.72
C ASP A 91 -0.89 30.79 -1.51
N THR A 92 -1.38 29.56 -1.74
CA THR A 92 -1.44 28.51 -0.70
C THR A 92 -0.03 28.04 -0.31
N LYS A 93 0.86 27.80 -1.27
CA LYS A 93 2.27 27.48 -1.01
C LYS A 93 2.97 28.61 -0.25
N ASP A 94 2.77 29.85 -0.68
CA ASP A 94 3.40 31.03 -0.08
C ASP A 94 2.93 31.25 1.36
N ALA A 95 1.65 30.96 1.66
CA ALA A 95 1.14 30.99 3.04
C ALA A 95 1.92 30.05 3.97
N ILE A 96 2.26 28.85 3.49
CA ILE A 96 3.03 27.86 4.26
C ILE A 96 4.47 28.36 4.43
N LEU A 97 5.12 28.77 3.35
CA LEU A 97 6.53 29.18 3.37
C LEU A 97 6.76 30.47 4.16
N LYS A 98 5.76 31.36 4.23
CA LYS A 98 5.80 32.56 5.06
C LYS A 98 5.92 32.23 6.55
N ARG A 99 5.28 31.16 7.01
CA ARG A 99 5.33 30.72 8.42
C ARG A 99 6.43 29.68 8.67
N TYR A 100 6.72 28.82 7.70
CA TYR A 100 7.69 27.72 7.81
C TYR A 100 8.64 27.67 6.59
N PRO A 101 9.62 28.59 6.49
CA PRO A 101 10.44 28.79 5.28
C PRO A 101 11.27 27.58 4.83
N SER A 102 11.64 26.70 5.76
CA SER A 102 12.45 25.51 5.47
C SER A 102 11.64 24.30 5.01
N THR A 103 10.31 24.42 4.92
CA THR A 103 9.43 23.30 4.57
C THR A 103 9.52 22.99 3.08
N LYS A 104 9.60 21.70 2.73
CA LYS A 104 9.54 21.26 1.34
C LYS A 104 8.10 21.33 0.83
N VAL A 105 7.80 22.31 -0.01
CA VAL A 105 6.45 22.55 -0.56
C VAL A 105 6.48 22.62 -2.08
N ARG A 106 5.60 21.85 -2.74
CA ARG A 106 5.45 21.80 -4.19
C ARG A 106 4.01 22.10 -4.61
N VAL A 107 3.83 22.88 -5.66
CA VAL A 107 2.53 23.04 -6.32
C VAL A 107 2.40 21.94 -7.37
N ASP A 108 1.39 21.10 -7.22
CA ASP A 108 0.99 20.10 -8.20
C ASP A 108 -0.26 20.56 -8.96
N ARG A 109 -0.81 19.71 -9.84
CA ARG A 109 -1.92 20.07 -10.72
C ARG A 109 -3.19 20.50 -9.97
N LEU A 110 -3.49 19.82 -8.86
CA LEU A 110 -4.76 19.94 -8.13
C LEU A 110 -4.59 20.38 -6.67
N VAL A 111 -3.37 20.35 -6.16
CA VAL A 111 -3.04 20.42 -4.73
C VAL A 111 -1.67 21.06 -4.52
N VAL A 112 -1.40 21.47 -3.29
CA VAL A 112 -0.07 21.82 -2.79
C VAL A 112 0.43 20.70 -1.90
N THR A 113 1.51 20.04 -2.27
CA THR A 113 2.11 18.94 -1.50
C THR A 113 3.15 19.48 -0.53
N VAL A 114 2.98 19.14 0.75
CA VAL A 114 3.91 19.44 1.83
C VAL A 114 4.59 18.15 2.25
N THR A 115 5.91 18.05 2.04
CA THR A 115 6.67 16.82 2.30
C THR A 115 7.35 16.87 3.66
N TYR A 116 7.05 15.88 4.50
CA TYR A 116 7.71 15.60 5.77
C TYR A 116 8.56 14.32 5.65
N THR A 117 9.25 13.96 6.73
CA THR A 117 9.87 12.63 6.86
C THR A 117 8.76 11.58 6.97
N ASN A 118 8.85 10.51 6.17
CA ASN A 118 7.91 9.38 6.07
C ASN A 118 6.52 9.63 5.45
N PHE A 119 6.03 10.87 5.38
CA PHE A 119 4.73 11.18 4.80
C PHE A 119 4.68 12.56 4.15
N HIS A 120 3.64 12.80 3.35
CA HIS A 120 3.31 14.11 2.80
C HIS A 120 1.84 14.43 3.06
N VAL A 121 1.53 15.73 3.08
CA VAL A 121 0.16 16.24 3.13
C VAL A 121 -0.15 16.94 1.81
N GLU A 122 -1.14 16.44 1.08
CA GLU A 122 -1.75 17.10 -0.07
C GLU A 122 -2.82 18.09 0.43
N VAL A 123 -2.52 19.38 0.29
CA VAL A 123 -3.44 20.46 0.65
C VAL A 123 -4.19 20.90 -0.59
N GLN A 124 -5.51 20.79 -0.56
CA GLN A 124 -6.39 21.30 -1.60
C GLN A 124 -7.14 22.55 -1.11
N PRO A 125 -6.80 23.75 -1.58
CA PRO A 125 -7.60 24.94 -1.30
C PRO A 125 -8.92 24.87 -2.08
N VAL A 126 -10.04 25.09 -1.40
CA VAL A 126 -11.38 24.91 -1.96
C VAL A 126 -12.34 26.03 -1.60
N PHE A 127 -13.39 26.17 -2.41
CA PHE A 127 -14.55 27.01 -2.11
C PHE A 127 -15.79 26.15 -1.88
N GLU A 128 -16.37 26.26 -0.70
CA GLU A 128 -17.62 25.56 -0.36
C GLU A 128 -18.81 26.13 -1.14
N GLN A 129 -19.64 25.24 -1.68
CA GLN A 129 -20.85 25.57 -2.44
C GLN A 129 -22.09 25.42 -1.54
N TYR A 130 -23.25 25.91 -1.99
CA TYR A 130 -24.50 25.84 -1.22
C TYR A 130 -24.94 24.41 -0.90
N ASP A 131 -24.65 23.45 -1.79
CA ASP A 131 -24.93 22.03 -1.60
C ASP A 131 -23.88 21.31 -0.74
N LYS A 132 -22.96 22.05 -0.10
CA LYS A 132 -21.83 21.55 0.70
C LYS A 132 -20.78 20.77 -0.11
N SER A 133 -20.86 20.78 -1.44
CA SER A 133 -19.75 20.36 -2.30
C SER A 133 -18.65 21.43 -2.32
N TYR A 134 -17.50 21.09 -2.89
CA TYR A 134 -16.34 21.97 -2.94
C TYR A 134 -15.86 22.17 -4.36
N LYS A 135 -15.67 23.41 -4.79
CA LYS A 135 -14.90 23.74 -5.99
C LYS A 135 -13.41 23.77 -5.66
N TYR A 136 -12.60 23.08 -6.48
CA TYR A 136 -11.15 23.02 -6.34
C TYR A 136 -10.43 23.32 -7.67
N PRO A 137 -9.18 23.83 -7.62
CA PRO A 137 -8.45 24.20 -8.83
C PRO A 137 -7.94 22.98 -9.61
N ASP A 138 -8.02 23.04 -10.93
CA ASP A 138 -7.33 22.15 -11.86
C ASP A 138 -6.54 23.00 -12.86
N THR A 139 -5.21 22.97 -12.80
CA THR A 139 -4.34 23.82 -13.63
C THR A 139 -4.15 23.33 -15.06
N LYS A 140 -4.72 22.17 -15.43
CA LYS A 140 -4.59 21.64 -16.79
C LYS A 140 -5.31 22.50 -17.82
N ASN A 141 -4.74 22.60 -19.03
CA ASN A 141 -5.34 23.22 -20.21
C ASN A 141 -5.86 24.66 -19.97
N GLY A 142 -5.10 25.48 -19.24
CA GLY A 142 -5.46 26.89 -18.99
C GLY A 142 -6.29 27.13 -17.72
N GLY A 143 -6.63 26.08 -16.98
CA GLY A 143 -7.30 26.20 -15.68
C GLY A 143 -8.79 25.90 -15.73
N SER A 144 -9.31 25.17 -14.74
CA SER A 144 -10.75 25.00 -14.52
C SER A 144 -11.05 24.72 -13.05
N TRP A 145 -12.30 24.96 -12.63
CA TRP A 145 -12.78 24.53 -11.32
C TRP A 145 -13.49 23.18 -11.45
N LYS A 146 -13.07 22.22 -10.62
CA LYS A 146 -13.70 20.90 -10.50
C LYS A 146 -14.47 20.80 -9.20
N VAL A 147 -15.36 19.82 -9.08
CA VAL A 147 -16.18 19.60 -7.89
C VAL A 147 -15.76 18.34 -7.16
N THR A 148 -15.66 18.40 -5.83
CA THR A 148 -15.44 17.24 -4.96
C THR A 148 -16.45 17.21 -3.81
N LYS A 149 -16.77 16.02 -3.31
CA LYS A 149 -17.80 15.75 -2.29
C LYS A 149 -17.29 14.80 -1.19
N PRO A 150 -16.14 15.09 -0.54
CA PRO A 150 -15.54 14.17 0.42
C PRO A 150 -16.39 13.98 1.68
N ARG A 151 -17.22 14.95 2.08
CA ARG A 151 -18.17 14.76 3.18
C ARG A 151 -19.17 13.64 2.89
N GLU A 152 -19.73 13.60 1.67
CA GLU A 152 -20.67 12.54 1.28
C GLU A 152 -19.99 11.15 1.36
N GLU A 153 -18.73 11.02 0.96
CA GLU A 153 -17.96 9.78 1.12
C GLU A 153 -17.73 9.39 2.58
N MET A 154 -17.33 10.37 3.41
CA MET A 154 -17.08 10.16 4.83
C MET A 154 -18.35 9.73 5.55
N ASP A 155 -19.47 10.38 5.26
CA ASP A 155 -20.78 10.08 5.83
C ASP A 155 -21.27 8.70 5.37
N ALA A 156 -21.15 8.37 4.08
CA ALA A 156 -21.54 7.05 3.58
C ALA A 156 -20.75 5.93 4.27
N VAL A 157 -19.42 6.06 4.36
CA VAL A 157 -18.58 5.09 5.08
C VAL A 157 -18.95 5.04 6.56
N ALA A 158 -19.15 6.18 7.23
CA ALA A 158 -19.50 6.20 8.65
C ALA A 158 -20.85 5.53 8.93
N ASN A 159 -21.87 5.80 8.10
CA ASN A 159 -23.20 5.26 8.24
C ASN A 159 -23.23 3.74 8.04
N LEU A 160 -22.58 3.23 6.98
CA LEU A 160 -22.51 1.79 6.75
C LEU A 160 -21.67 1.10 7.84
N ASP A 161 -20.54 1.70 8.26
CA ASP A 161 -19.70 1.15 9.33
C ASP A 161 -20.46 1.00 10.66
N ALA A 162 -21.32 1.97 10.99
CA ALA A 162 -22.14 1.94 12.21
C ALA A 162 -23.14 0.76 12.23
N VAL A 163 -23.79 0.47 11.10
CA VAL A 163 -24.77 -0.63 11.01
C VAL A 163 -24.12 -2.00 10.75
N LYS A 164 -22.82 -2.04 10.44
CA LYS A 164 -22.04 -3.26 10.19
C LYS A 164 -21.09 -3.61 11.34
N ASN A 165 -21.40 -3.22 12.58
CA ASN A 165 -20.58 -3.46 13.77
C ASN A 165 -19.10 -3.05 13.60
N SER A 166 -18.86 -1.91 12.94
CA SER A 166 -17.53 -1.39 12.58
C SER A 166 -16.69 -2.30 11.65
N ASN A 167 -17.30 -3.30 11.02
CA ASN A 167 -16.59 -4.25 10.15
C ASN A 167 -16.11 -3.60 8.84
N LEU A 168 -16.75 -2.52 8.38
CA LEU A 168 -16.35 -1.84 7.15
C LEU A 168 -14.95 -1.23 7.27
N ARG A 169 -14.71 -0.38 8.26
CA ARG A 169 -13.40 0.24 8.44
C ARG A 169 -12.31 -0.80 8.73
N ARG A 170 -12.63 -1.84 9.51
CA ARG A 170 -11.69 -2.93 9.81
C ARG A 170 -11.35 -3.72 8.54
N LEU A 171 -12.33 -4.09 7.72
CA LEU A 171 -12.09 -4.74 6.43
C LEU A 171 -11.24 -3.86 5.50
N CYS A 172 -11.55 -2.56 5.38
CA CYS A 172 -10.74 -1.61 4.61
C CYS A 172 -9.26 -1.60 5.04
N LYS A 173 -8.98 -1.70 6.35
CA LYS A 173 -7.63 -1.78 6.91
C LYS A 173 -6.95 -3.11 6.61
N MET A 174 -7.65 -4.22 6.77
CA MET A 174 -7.15 -5.57 6.43
C MET A 174 -6.76 -5.67 4.95
N VAL A 175 -7.57 -5.12 4.05
CA VAL A 175 -7.31 -5.12 2.61
C VAL A 175 -6.10 -4.25 2.24
N ARG A 176 -5.86 -3.15 2.96
CA ARG A 176 -4.62 -2.35 2.80
C ARG A 176 -3.37 -3.13 3.23
N ALA A 177 -3.45 -3.90 4.32
CA ALA A 177 -2.35 -4.78 4.73
C ALA A 177 -2.05 -5.85 3.66
N TRP A 178 -3.10 -6.48 3.12
CA TRP A 178 -2.99 -7.42 1.99
C TRP A 178 -2.35 -6.76 0.76
N LYS A 179 -2.82 -5.57 0.38
CA LYS A 179 -2.26 -4.78 -0.73
C LYS A 179 -0.76 -4.54 -0.54
N ASN A 180 -0.34 -4.14 0.66
CA ASN A 180 1.05 -3.87 1.02
C ASN A 180 1.91 -5.15 1.02
N LYS A 181 1.37 -6.27 1.54
CA LYS A 181 2.03 -7.57 1.51
C LYS A 181 2.33 -8.02 0.09
N HIS A 182 1.37 -7.86 -0.83
CA HIS A 182 1.46 -8.42 -2.17
C HIS A 182 1.88 -7.44 -3.27
N GLY A 183 2.20 -6.18 -2.94
CA GLY A 183 2.68 -5.20 -3.90
C GLY A 183 1.63 -4.83 -4.95
N ILE A 184 0.37 -4.66 -4.53
CA ILE A 184 -0.76 -4.45 -5.44
C ILE A 184 -0.98 -2.94 -5.66
N GLY A 185 -0.82 -2.47 -6.89
CA GLY A 185 -0.97 -1.06 -7.26
C GLY A 185 -2.42 -0.57 -7.42
N ILE A 186 -3.29 -0.78 -6.42
CA ILE A 186 -4.67 -0.24 -6.40
C ILE A 186 -4.82 0.95 -5.42
N GLY A 187 -5.68 1.92 -5.77
CA GLY A 187 -5.91 3.11 -4.95
C GLY A 187 -6.71 2.83 -3.68
N GLY A 188 -6.47 3.59 -2.60
CA GLY A 188 -7.17 3.41 -1.33
C GLY A 188 -8.68 3.62 -1.41
N LEU A 189 -9.14 4.57 -2.22
CA LEU A 189 -10.58 4.76 -2.47
C LEU A 189 -11.22 3.56 -3.18
N LEU A 190 -10.48 2.87 -4.08
CA LEU A 190 -10.99 1.65 -4.71
C LEU A 190 -11.16 0.53 -3.67
N ILE A 191 -10.22 0.41 -2.72
CA ILE A 191 -10.36 -0.53 -1.60
C ILE A 191 -11.61 -0.22 -0.79
N ASP A 192 -11.80 1.06 -0.41
CA ASP A 192 -12.96 1.49 0.38
C ASP A 192 -14.27 1.19 -0.35
N THR A 193 -14.33 1.46 -1.66
CA THR A 193 -15.50 1.14 -2.50
C THR A 193 -15.78 -0.35 -2.60
N LEU A 194 -14.75 -1.19 -2.79
CA LEU A 194 -14.93 -2.64 -2.89
C LEU A 194 -15.42 -3.25 -1.56
N ALA A 195 -14.84 -2.82 -0.44
CA ALA A 195 -15.26 -3.25 0.90
C ALA A 195 -16.69 -2.78 1.23
N TYR A 196 -17.01 -1.53 0.87
CA TYR A 196 -18.36 -0.98 1.00
C TYR A 196 -19.37 -1.82 0.23
N ASN A 197 -19.13 -2.05 -1.06
CA ASN A 197 -20.05 -2.81 -1.93
C ASN A 197 -20.26 -4.23 -1.43
N PHE A 198 -19.20 -4.90 -0.96
CA PHE A 198 -19.29 -6.23 -0.38
C PHE A 198 -20.19 -6.25 0.85
N LEU A 199 -19.88 -5.44 1.88
CA LEU A 199 -20.67 -5.44 3.12
C LEU A 199 -22.08 -4.89 2.92
N ASN A 200 -22.31 -4.03 1.94
CA ASN A 200 -23.65 -3.57 1.59
C ASN A 200 -24.48 -4.66 0.87
N SER A 201 -23.82 -5.68 0.30
CA SER A 201 -24.48 -6.77 -0.44
C SER A 201 -24.89 -7.96 0.43
N THR A 202 -24.51 -8.01 1.70
CA THR A 202 -24.83 -9.10 2.64
C THR A 202 -25.13 -8.56 4.04
N SER A 203 -25.92 -9.30 4.82
CA SER A 203 -26.15 -9.06 6.25
C SER A 203 -25.41 -10.05 7.16
N ASP A 204 -24.68 -11.03 6.59
CA ASP A 204 -24.10 -12.15 7.34
C ASP A 204 -23.10 -11.71 8.42
N TYR A 205 -22.53 -10.52 8.25
CA TYR A 205 -21.47 -9.96 9.08
C TYR A 205 -21.93 -8.80 9.97
N ASP A 206 -23.22 -8.46 9.98
CA ASP A 206 -23.71 -7.20 10.58
C ASP A 206 -23.52 -7.17 12.09
N GLU A 207 -23.68 -8.32 12.74
CA GLU A 207 -23.50 -8.50 14.19
C GLU A 207 -22.22 -9.28 14.53
N LYS A 208 -21.45 -9.68 13.52
CA LYS A 208 -20.24 -10.51 13.72
C LYS A 208 -19.06 -9.65 14.15
N SER A 209 -18.16 -10.25 14.91
CA SER A 209 -16.92 -9.62 15.39
C SER A 209 -15.72 -10.52 15.06
N TYR A 210 -14.57 -10.30 15.71
CA TYR A 210 -13.28 -10.91 15.40
C TYR A 210 -13.28 -12.44 15.23
N LEU A 211 -14.16 -13.16 15.94
CA LEU A 211 -14.30 -14.62 15.80
C LEU A 211 -14.61 -15.08 14.37
N TYR A 212 -15.22 -14.22 13.55
CA TYR A 212 -15.63 -14.52 12.17
C TYR A 212 -14.76 -13.83 11.12
N TYR A 213 -13.61 -13.26 11.51
CA TYR A 213 -12.79 -12.47 10.58
C TYR A 213 -12.00 -13.34 9.59
N ASP A 214 -11.83 -14.61 9.91
CA ASP A 214 -11.42 -15.65 8.99
C ASP A 214 -12.44 -15.84 7.85
N TRP A 215 -13.73 -16.01 8.17
CA TRP A 215 -14.83 -16.11 7.19
C TRP A 215 -15.01 -14.80 6.41
N LEU A 216 -15.00 -13.65 7.10
CA LEU A 216 -15.07 -12.33 6.47
C LEU A 216 -13.94 -12.13 5.44
N SER A 217 -12.70 -12.50 5.81
CA SER A 217 -11.55 -12.43 4.90
C SER A 217 -11.76 -13.33 3.68
N ARG A 218 -12.12 -14.59 3.92
CA ARG A 218 -12.34 -15.58 2.86
C ARG A 218 -13.41 -15.08 1.88
N ASP A 219 -14.56 -14.66 2.38
CA ASP A 219 -15.70 -14.31 1.54
C ASP A 219 -15.49 -13.00 0.81
N PHE A 220 -14.85 -12.01 1.45
CA PHE A 220 -14.45 -10.79 0.75
C PHE A 220 -13.50 -11.09 -0.42
N PHE A 221 -12.46 -11.89 -0.20
CA PHE A 221 -11.51 -12.22 -1.26
C PHE A 221 -12.12 -13.07 -2.37
N LYS A 222 -13.06 -13.96 -2.03
CA LYS A 222 -13.87 -14.68 -3.04
C LYS A 222 -14.66 -13.69 -3.88
N TYR A 223 -15.46 -12.83 -3.23
CA TYR A 223 -16.28 -11.81 -3.88
C TYR A 223 -15.48 -10.96 -4.85
N ILE A 224 -14.40 -10.32 -4.41
CA ILE A 224 -13.62 -9.45 -5.30
C ILE A 224 -12.84 -10.21 -6.38
N SER A 225 -12.63 -11.52 -6.23
CA SER A 225 -11.99 -12.34 -7.28
C SER A 225 -12.92 -12.70 -8.43
N GLU A 226 -14.24 -12.70 -8.16
CA GLU A 226 -15.30 -13.07 -9.10
C GLU A 226 -15.93 -11.83 -9.78
N LEU A 227 -15.60 -10.62 -9.33
CA LEU A 227 -16.05 -9.39 -9.99
C LEU A 227 -15.58 -9.30 -11.45
N PRO A 228 -16.41 -8.75 -12.35
CA PRO A 228 -16.05 -8.57 -13.74
C PRO A 228 -14.86 -7.63 -13.90
N ASP A 229 -14.17 -7.75 -15.04
CA ASP A 229 -13.12 -6.82 -15.42
C ASP A 229 -13.76 -5.50 -15.89
N GLN A 230 -13.59 -4.45 -15.11
CA GLN A 230 -14.10 -3.12 -15.44
C GLN A 230 -13.07 -2.03 -15.13
N SER A 231 -13.16 -0.94 -15.87
CA SER A 231 -12.19 0.16 -15.81
C SER A 231 -12.41 1.11 -14.63
N GLU A 232 -13.59 1.10 -14.03
CA GLU A 232 -13.95 1.99 -12.92
C GLU A 232 -15.07 1.45 -12.02
N TYR A 233 -15.15 1.98 -10.81
CA TYR A 233 -16.24 1.80 -9.85
C TYR A 233 -16.81 3.15 -9.42
N VAL A 234 -17.99 3.16 -8.81
CA VAL A 234 -18.61 4.37 -8.26
C VAL A 234 -18.35 4.40 -6.76
N ALA A 235 -17.71 5.46 -6.25
CA ALA A 235 -17.46 5.63 -4.82
C ALA A 235 -18.77 5.79 -4.02
N PRO A 236 -18.85 5.27 -2.79
CA PRO A 236 -20.00 5.49 -1.91
C PRO A 236 -20.10 6.97 -1.54
N GLY A 237 -21.33 7.49 -1.41
CA GLY A 237 -21.56 8.90 -1.11
C GLY A 237 -21.37 9.80 -2.34
N SER A 238 -20.15 10.25 -2.60
CA SER A 238 -19.83 11.25 -3.64
C SER A 238 -20.18 10.82 -5.07
N ARG A 239 -20.34 9.51 -5.30
CA ARG A 239 -20.54 8.88 -6.61
C ARG A 239 -19.42 9.16 -7.62
N GLN A 240 -18.23 9.56 -7.16
CA GLN A 240 -17.09 9.79 -8.05
C GLN A 240 -16.66 8.49 -8.76
N ARG A 241 -16.18 8.60 -10.00
CA ARG A 241 -15.65 7.46 -10.77
C ARG A 241 -14.22 7.13 -10.31
N VAL A 242 -14.06 5.97 -9.71
CA VAL A 242 -12.81 5.44 -9.17
C VAL A 242 -12.17 4.51 -10.19
N LYS A 243 -11.08 4.93 -10.82
CA LYS A 243 -10.40 4.14 -11.86
C LYS A 243 -9.68 2.91 -11.30
N VAL A 244 -9.80 1.80 -12.00
CA VAL A 244 -9.04 0.57 -11.78
C VAL A 244 -7.74 0.64 -12.59
N LYS A 245 -6.64 1.05 -11.94
CA LYS A 245 -5.33 1.17 -12.61
C LYS A 245 -4.74 -0.18 -12.99
N LYS A 246 -5.04 -1.23 -12.23
CA LYS A 246 -4.53 -2.60 -12.41
C LYS A 246 -5.57 -3.63 -11.94
N LYS A 247 -5.63 -4.77 -12.64
CA LYS A 247 -6.49 -5.90 -12.28
C LYS A 247 -6.03 -6.52 -10.96
N PHE A 248 -6.97 -6.77 -10.06
CA PHE A 248 -6.72 -7.33 -8.73
C PHE A 248 -7.27 -8.76 -8.58
N GLN A 249 -8.20 -9.18 -9.45
CA GLN A 249 -8.98 -10.43 -9.36
C GLN A 249 -8.08 -11.66 -9.19
N ARG A 250 -7.02 -11.79 -10.00
CA ARG A 250 -6.07 -12.92 -9.89
C ARG A 250 -5.34 -12.95 -8.54
N ARG A 251 -4.97 -11.78 -8.01
CA ARG A 251 -4.31 -11.68 -6.70
C ARG A 251 -5.32 -11.97 -5.58
N ALA A 252 -6.56 -11.53 -5.72
CA ALA A 252 -7.64 -11.84 -4.79
C ALA A 252 -7.96 -13.33 -4.74
N LYS A 253 -8.01 -14.02 -5.89
CA LYS A 253 -8.19 -15.48 -5.94
C LYS A 253 -7.11 -16.22 -5.15
N LYS A 254 -5.85 -15.81 -5.29
CA LYS A 254 -4.75 -16.36 -4.48
C LYS A 254 -4.92 -16.07 -3.00
N ALA A 255 -5.43 -14.88 -2.63
CA ALA A 255 -5.70 -14.54 -1.25
C ALA A 255 -6.83 -15.39 -0.65
N TYR A 256 -7.88 -15.64 -1.42
CA TYR A 256 -8.95 -16.59 -1.06
C TYR A 256 -8.39 -18.00 -0.81
N GLU A 257 -7.56 -18.52 -1.71
CA GLU A 257 -6.89 -19.83 -1.53
C GLU A 257 -5.99 -19.87 -0.28
N LEU A 258 -5.32 -18.76 0.05
CA LEU A 258 -4.54 -18.64 1.28
C LEU A 258 -5.43 -18.60 2.53
N CYS A 259 -6.59 -17.93 2.47
CA CYS A 259 -7.57 -17.92 3.56
C CYS A 259 -8.10 -19.32 3.85
N LEU A 260 -8.43 -20.11 2.82
CA LEU A 260 -8.86 -21.50 2.98
C LEU A 260 -7.80 -22.33 3.72
N LYS A 261 -6.52 -22.21 3.32
CA LYS A 261 -5.41 -22.89 4.00
C LYS A 261 -5.18 -22.41 5.42
N ALA A 262 -5.50 -21.15 5.73
CA ALA A 262 -5.38 -20.60 7.06
C ALA A 262 -6.51 -21.09 7.98
N ILE A 263 -7.73 -21.18 7.47
CA ILE A 263 -8.89 -21.77 8.19
C ILE A 263 -8.65 -23.26 8.46
N GLU A 264 -8.18 -24.03 7.50
CA GLU A 264 -7.82 -25.45 7.70
C GLU A 264 -6.69 -25.65 8.74
N ALA A 265 -5.88 -24.62 8.97
CA ALA A 265 -4.81 -24.62 9.95
C ALA A 265 -5.26 -24.15 11.35
N GLU A 266 -6.54 -23.83 11.55
CA GLU A 266 -7.06 -23.42 12.86
C GLU A 266 -6.72 -24.44 13.95
N GLY A 267 -6.34 -23.94 15.13
CA GLY A 267 -5.88 -24.76 16.25
C GLY A 267 -4.47 -25.34 16.10
N LYS A 268 -3.84 -25.26 14.92
CA LYS A 268 -2.46 -25.73 14.67
C LYS A 268 -1.45 -24.59 14.89
N GLU A 269 -0.21 -24.93 15.23
CA GLU A 269 0.88 -23.96 15.42
C GLU A 269 1.17 -23.10 14.16
N SER A 270 0.84 -23.63 12.98
CA SER A 270 1.04 -22.94 11.70
C SER A 270 -0.04 -21.89 11.35
N ALA A 271 -1.13 -21.77 12.12
CA ALA A 271 -2.25 -20.88 11.80
C ALA A 271 -1.80 -19.42 11.57
N ASN A 272 -1.00 -18.87 12.48
CA ASN A 272 -0.45 -17.51 12.38
C ASN A 272 0.38 -17.32 11.11
N GLU A 273 1.20 -18.30 10.73
CA GLU A 273 2.03 -18.22 9.52
C GLU A 273 1.19 -18.20 8.25
N LYS A 274 0.10 -18.97 8.21
CA LYS A 274 -0.85 -18.97 7.08
C LYS A 274 -1.53 -17.61 6.94
N TRP A 275 -1.98 -17.01 8.03
CA TRP A 275 -2.56 -15.67 7.99
C TRP A 275 -1.54 -14.57 7.68
N LYS A 276 -0.30 -14.68 8.18
CA LYS A 276 0.83 -13.83 7.75
C LYS A 276 1.12 -13.93 6.26
N ALA A 277 0.85 -15.06 5.62
CA ALA A 277 0.97 -15.19 4.17
C ALA A 277 -0.07 -14.35 3.40
N VAL A 278 -1.24 -14.07 4.01
CA VAL A 278 -2.30 -13.20 3.47
C VAL A 278 -1.99 -11.72 3.76
N TYR A 279 -1.74 -11.38 5.03
CA TYR A 279 -1.73 -9.99 5.50
C TYR A 279 -0.34 -9.42 5.77
N GLY A 280 0.69 -10.26 5.76
CA GLY A 280 2.06 -9.85 5.98
C GLY A 280 2.42 -9.67 7.46
N ARG A 281 3.50 -8.91 7.68
CA ARG A 281 4.15 -8.75 8.99
C ARG A 281 3.23 -8.21 10.10
N PRO A 282 2.25 -7.31 9.84
CA PRO A 282 1.37 -6.83 10.90
C PRO A 282 0.48 -7.91 11.53
N PHE A 283 0.26 -9.05 10.86
CA PHE A 283 -0.47 -10.16 11.46
C PHE A 283 0.40 -10.81 12.56
N PRO A 284 -0.14 -11.13 13.75
CA PRO A 284 0.65 -11.60 14.88
C PRO A 284 1.39 -12.90 14.61
N ALA A 285 2.59 -13.04 15.18
CA ALA A 285 3.33 -14.31 15.20
C ALA A 285 2.68 -15.29 16.18
N ALA A 286 2.85 -16.59 15.96
CA ALA A 286 2.55 -17.55 17.01
C ALA A 286 3.47 -17.26 18.22
N GLN A 287 2.90 -17.25 19.42
CA GLN A 287 3.69 -17.21 20.64
C GLN A 287 4.53 -18.49 20.69
N LYS A 288 5.85 -18.36 20.56
CA LYS A 288 6.75 -19.50 20.77
C LYS A 288 6.62 -19.90 22.23
N LYS A 289 6.19 -21.14 22.51
CA LYS A 289 6.48 -21.76 23.80
C LYS A 289 7.99 -21.71 23.95
N LEU A 290 8.49 -21.27 25.11
CA LEU A 290 9.90 -21.40 25.49
C LEU A 290 10.25 -22.88 25.44
N ALA A 291 10.67 -23.36 24.27
CA ALA A 291 11.26 -24.66 24.09
C ALA A 291 12.77 -24.49 24.25
N GLU A 292 13.31 -25.39 25.05
CA GLU A 292 14.70 -25.51 25.48
C GLU A 292 15.68 -25.45 24.29
N ALA A 293 16.87 -24.93 24.60
CA ALA A 293 18.00 -24.68 23.71
C ALA A 293 18.04 -25.63 22.49
N SER A 294 17.77 -25.08 21.30
CA SER A 294 18.05 -25.80 20.07
C SER A 294 19.56 -25.94 19.89
N ALA A 295 20.00 -27.13 19.46
CA ALA A 295 21.35 -27.43 19.00
C ALA A 295 22.03 -26.24 18.29
N GLU A 296 23.33 -26.05 18.54
CA GLU A 296 24.12 -24.94 17.99
C GLU A 296 23.85 -24.77 16.49
N GLN A 297 23.23 -23.65 16.14
CA GLN A 297 22.96 -23.30 14.75
C GLN A 297 24.29 -23.09 14.03
N THR A 298 24.65 -24.00 13.13
CA THR A 298 25.95 -24.01 12.42
C THR A 298 26.01 -23.10 11.21
N TRP A 299 24.92 -22.39 10.89
CA TRP A 299 24.80 -21.54 9.70
C TRP A 299 24.21 -20.17 10.06
N LYS A 300 24.60 -19.13 9.33
CA LYS A 300 24.17 -17.75 9.56
C LYS A 300 22.93 -17.44 8.74
N ASP A 301 21.86 -17.03 9.42
CA ASP A 301 20.71 -16.42 8.77
C ASP A 301 20.95 -14.91 8.60
N THR A 302 21.03 -14.43 7.35
CA THR A 302 21.26 -13.02 7.04
C THR A 302 20.08 -12.36 6.35
N GLU A 303 18.88 -12.94 6.48
CA GLU A 303 17.67 -12.36 5.93
C GLU A 303 17.33 -11.01 6.60
N GLU A 304 17.21 -9.96 5.77
CA GLU A 304 16.68 -8.67 6.19
C GLU A 304 15.24 -8.50 5.67
N PHE A 305 14.42 -7.76 6.42
CA PHE A 305 13.05 -7.42 6.01
C PHE A 305 12.96 -5.94 5.64
N ILE A 306 12.25 -5.63 4.55
CA ILE A 306 12.15 -4.23 4.09
C ILE A 306 11.37 -3.39 5.10
N GLU A 307 10.44 -4.02 5.80
CA GLU A 307 9.64 -3.44 6.88
C GLU A 307 10.48 -3.04 8.12
N ASP A 308 11.72 -3.51 8.25
CA ASP A 308 12.66 -3.05 9.30
C ASP A 308 13.44 -1.81 8.91
N LYS A 309 13.51 -1.51 7.61
CA LYS A 309 14.29 -0.38 7.08
C LYS A 309 13.41 0.81 6.71
N PHE A 310 12.18 0.56 6.27
CA PHE A 310 11.29 1.57 5.70
C PHE A 310 9.83 1.35 6.06
N GLN A 311 9.05 2.43 6.04
CA GLN A 311 7.59 2.31 6.06
C GLN A 311 7.09 1.65 4.78
N VAL A 312 5.91 1.01 4.81
CA VAL A 312 5.33 0.38 3.62
C VAL A 312 3.93 0.91 3.37
N ASP A 313 3.78 1.59 2.24
CA ASP A 313 2.51 2.09 1.73
C ASP A 313 2.54 1.99 0.21
N ILE A 314 2.14 0.83 -0.31
CA ILE A 314 2.21 0.55 -1.73
C ILE A 314 1.21 1.46 -2.45
N ARG A 315 1.65 2.21 -3.45
CA ARG A 315 0.80 3.14 -4.23
C ARG A 315 0.82 2.79 -5.72
N TYR A 316 1.91 2.19 -6.17
CA TYR A 316 2.16 1.90 -7.57
C TYR A 316 2.39 0.42 -7.82
N GLN A 317 2.28 0.04 -9.09
CA GLN A 317 2.67 -1.28 -9.55
C GLN A 317 4.15 -1.24 -9.96
N LEU A 318 4.93 -2.17 -9.43
CA LEU A 318 6.25 -2.53 -9.92
C LEU A 318 6.15 -3.93 -10.54
N LYS A 319 6.92 -4.21 -11.59
CA LYS A 319 7.08 -5.57 -12.09
C LYS A 319 8.53 -5.87 -12.38
N ILE A 320 9.03 -6.95 -11.81
CA ILE A 320 10.33 -7.51 -12.17
C ILE A 320 10.16 -8.75 -13.03
N ASP A 321 11.13 -8.97 -13.91
CA ASP A 321 11.28 -10.22 -14.66
C ASP A 321 12.73 -10.68 -14.62
N CYS A 322 12.97 -11.88 -15.15
CA CYS A 322 14.29 -12.51 -15.16
C CYS A 322 14.53 -13.22 -16.50
N GLU A 323 15.72 -13.01 -17.04
CA GLU A 323 16.23 -13.69 -18.23
C GLU A 323 17.12 -14.83 -17.75
N VAL A 324 16.82 -16.04 -18.21
CA VAL A 324 17.57 -17.25 -17.94
C VAL A 324 18.48 -17.48 -19.14
N MET A 325 19.80 -17.49 -18.90
CA MET A 325 20.83 -17.59 -19.92
C MET A 325 21.67 -18.85 -19.73
N GLN A 326 21.96 -19.51 -20.86
CA GLN A 326 22.88 -20.65 -20.96
C GLN A 326 23.69 -20.50 -22.25
N ARG A 327 24.97 -20.92 -22.23
CA ARG A 327 25.84 -20.87 -23.42
C ARG A 327 25.22 -21.68 -24.56
N GLY A 328 25.07 -21.06 -25.74
CA GLY A 328 24.59 -21.73 -26.96
C GLY A 328 23.08 -21.95 -27.06
N PHE A 329 22.28 -21.52 -26.09
CA PHE A 329 20.82 -21.68 -26.09
C PHE A 329 20.07 -20.35 -26.19
N ARG A 330 18.81 -20.43 -26.64
CA ARG A 330 17.89 -19.29 -26.67
C ARG A 330 17.63 -18.80 -25.24
N LYS A 331 17.59 -17.48 -25.07
CA LYS A 331 17.18 -16.81 -23.83
C LYS A 331 15.69 -17.05 -23.54
N PHE A 332 15.37 -17.35 -22.30
CA PHE A 332 13.98 -17.53 -21.85
C PHE A 332 13.66 -16.61 -20.67
N LEU A 333 12.40 -16.16 -20.58
CA LEU A 333 11.91 -15.43 -19.41
C LEU A 333 11.50 -16.42 -18.34
N LEU A 334 11.99 -16.25 -17.10
CA LEU A 334 11.71 -17.15 -15.98
C LEU A 334 10.21 -17.29 -15.74
N ARG A 335 9.46 -16.18 -15.74
CA ARG A 335 8.00 -16.23 -15.54
C ARG A 335 7.29 -17.03 -16.63
N ASN A 336 7.78 -16.98 -17.87
CA ASN A 336 7.22 -17.75 -18.99
C ASN A 336 7.57 -19.24 -18.83
N MET A 337 8.82 -19.56 -18.48
CA MET A 337 9.23 -20.95 -18.20
C MET A 337 8.35 -21.58 -17.12
N LEU A 338 8.18 -20.90 -15.98
CA LEU A 338 7.36 -21.39 -14.87
C LEU A 338 5.88 -21.52 -15.27
N GLY A 339 5.35 -20.59 -16.08
CA GLY A 339 3.99 -20.67 -16.61
C GLY A 339 3.76 -21.87 -17.52
N LEU A 340 4.79 -22.26 -18.28
CA LEU A 340 4.79 -23.45 -19.16
C LEU A 340 5.25 -24.72 -18.45
N LYS A 341 5.43 -24.68 -17.11
CA LYS A 341 5.96 -25.80 -16.31
C LYS A 341 7.34 -26.29 -16.75
N ILE A 342 8.13 -25.43 -17.39
CA ILE A 342 9.54 -25.70 -17.73
C ILE A 342 10.39 -25.43 -16.47
N PRO A 343 11.13 -26.42 -15.96
CA PRO A 343 11.91 -26.26 -14.74
C PRO A 343 13.13 -25.35 -14.96
N LEU A 344 13.46 -24.53 -13.95
CA LEU A 344 14.74 -23.86 -13.87
C LEU A 344 15.77 -24.82 -13.26
N ARG A 345 16.75 -25.21 -14.05
CA ARG A 345 17.85 -26.09 -13.63
C ARG A 345 19.03 -25.30 -13.07
N SER A 346 19.96 -26.01 -12.44
CA SER A 346 21.25 -25.46 -12.03
C SER A 346 22.09 -24.96 -13.21
N ASP A 347 23.14 -24.20 -12.90
CA ASP A 347 24.14 -23.70 -13.85
C ASP A 347 23.52 -22.84 -14.97
N LYS A 348 22.73 -21.84 -14.57
CA LYS A 348 22.21 -20.79 -15.45
C LYS A 348 22.61 -19.43 -14.90
N LYS A 349 22.90 -18.51 -15.80
CA LYS A 349 23.02 -17.09 -15.44
C LYS A 349 21.63 -16.47 -15.43
N LEU A 350 21.31 -15.75 -14.36
CA LEU A 350 20.03 -15.10 -14.15
C LEU A 350 20.23 -13.59 -14.16
N LYS A 351 19.54 -12.89 -15.05
CA LYS A 351 19.53 -11.42 -15.06
C LYS A 351 18.13 -10.93 -14.75
N PHE A 352 17.95 -10.38 -13.55
CA PHE A 352 16.71 -9.74 -13.12
C PHE A 352 16.71 -8.27 -13.53
N TRP A 353 15.54 -7.73 -13.88
CA TRP A 353 15.37 -6.30 -14.13
C TRP A 353 13.97 -5.81 -13.80
N VAL A 354 13.84 -4.50 -13.63
CA VAL A 354 12.54 -3.83 -13.56
C VAL A 354 11.92 -3.76 -14.96
N SER A 355 10.97 -4.66 -15.23
CA SER A 355 10.24 -4.75 -16.51
C SER A 355 9.11 -3.75 -16.65
N GLU A 356 8.50 -3.32 -15.54
CA GLU A 356 7.50 -2.26 -15.50
C GLU A 356 7.81 -1.34 -14.33
N LEU A 357 8.19 -0.10 -14.65
CA LEU A 357 8.48 0.94 -13.67
C LEU A 357 7.31 1.94 -13.67
N PRO A 358 6.74 2.28 -12.50
CA PRO A 358 5.67 3.27 -12.44
C PRO A 358 6.20 4.69 -12.71
N GLN A 359 5.32 5.54 -13.22
CA GLN A 359 5.61 6.97 -13.31
C GLN A 359 5.52 7.59 -11.91
N ILE A 360 6.65 8.07 -11.41
CA ILE A 360 6.79 8.71 -10.10
C ILE A 360 7.31 10.12 -10.28
N ASN A 361 6.70 11.07 -9.58
CA ASN A 361 7.09 12.47 -9.63
C ASN A 361 8.13 12.75 -8.55
N GLY A 362 9.41 12.57 -8.89
CA GLY A 362 10.51 12.88 -7.99
C GLY A 362 11.57 11.77 -7.91
N PRO A 363 12.60 11.98 -7.08
CA PRO A 363 13.64 10.99 -6.87
C PRO A 363 13.10 9.78 -6.08
N PHE A 364 13.55 8.60 -6.46
CA PHE A 364 13.29 7.36 -5.72
C PHE A 364 14.53 6.47 -5.77
N LEU A 365 14.60 5.53 -4.82
CA LEU A 365 15.65 4.52 -4.73
C LEU A 365 15.06 3.15 -5.04
N ILE A 366 15.87 2.26 -5.63
CA ILE A 366 15.52 0.85 -5.83
C ILE A 366 16.39 0.01 -4.92
N TYR A 367 15.80 -0.98 -4.27
CA TYR A 367 16.49 -1.98 -3.47
C TYR A 367 16.18 -3.37 -3.99
N TRP A 368 17.17 -4.25 -3.92
CA TRP A 368 17.04 -5.67 -4.27
C TRP A 368 17.27 -6.54 -3.04
N LYS A 369 16.47 -7.59 -2.92
CA LYS A 369 16.71 -8.71 -2.01
C LYS A 369 16.78 -9.98 -2.80
N VAL A 370 17.80 -10.80 -2.53
CA VAL A 370 17.87 -12.16 -3.04
C VAL A 370 17.98 -13.12 -1.88
N LEU A 371 16.94 -13.93 -1.72
CA LEU A 371 16.78 -14.84 -0.60
C LEU A 371 17.08 -16.27 -1.04
N ASN A 372 18.15 -16.81 -0.47
CA ASN A 372 18.47 -18.23 -0.56
C ASN A 372 17.85 -18.96 0.64
N ARG A 373 17.12 -20.05 0.42
CA ARG A 373 16.47 -20.81 1.49
C ARG A 373 16.36 -22.29 1.10
N GLY A 374 16.10 -23.13 2.10
CA GLY A 374 16.06 -24.58 1.98
C GLY A 374 17.31 -25.23 2.57
N ASP A 375 17.27 -26.56 2.70
CA ASP A 375 18.31 -27.31 3.42
C ASP A 375 19.68 -27.20 2.77
N GLU A 376 19.73 -27.10 1.44
CA GLU A 376 20.97 -26.92 0.71
C GLU A 376 21.62 -25.55 0.97
N ALA A 377 20.81 -24.50 1.18
CA ALA A 377 21.33 -23.19 1.58
C ALA A 377 21.94 -23.23 2.99
N ARG A 378 21.31 -23.97 3.91
CA ARG A 378 21.81 -24.15 5.29
C ARG A 378 23.10 -24.96 5.30
N ARG A 379 23.15 -26.07 4.55
CA ARG A 379 24.33 -26.96 4.43
C ARG A 379 25.55 -26.21 3.90
N ARG A 380 25.35 -25.26 2.98
CA ARG A 380 26.42 -24.44 2.37
C ARG A 380 26.73 -23.15 3.14
N ASP A 381 26.09 -22.92 4.29
CA ASP A 381 26.15 -21.64 5.02
C ASP A 381 25.90 -20.40 4.12
N CYS A 382 24.88 -20.49 3.27
CA CYS A 382 24.57 -19.47 2.26
C CYS A 382 23.10 -19.04 2.26
N VAL A 383 22.46 -19.07 3.44
CA VAL A 383 21.17 -18.42 3.69
C VAL A 383 21.38 -16.90 3.66
N ARG A 384 21.36 -16.34 2.45
CA ARG A 384 21.39 -14.90 2.20
C ARG A 384 19.99 -14.32 2.14
N GLY A 385 19.87 -13.04 2.46
CA GLY A 385 18.63 -12.29 2.29
C GLY A 385 18.78 -10.80 2.56
N GLN A 386 20.00 -10.27 2.43
CA GLN A 386 20.30 -8.84 2.61
C GLN A 386 19.58 -8.01 1.55
N ILE A 387 19.18 -6.81 1.96
CA ILE A 387 18.57 -5.79 1.12
C ILE A 387 19.64 -4.78 0.72
N THR A 388 19.98 -4.78 -0.56
CA THR A 388 21.05 -3.94 -1.11
C THR A 388 20.47 -2.85 -2.01
N LEU A 389 20.99 -1.62 -1.90
CA LEU A 389 20.68 -0.53 -2.81
C LEU A 389 21.10 -0.91 -4.25
N ASP A 390 20.25 -0.60 -5.22
CA ASP A 390 20.55 -0.76 -6.64
C ASP A 390 21.61 0.26 -7.10
N GLY A 391 22.54 -0.19 -7.94
CA GLY A 391 23.62 0.65 -8.47
C GLY A 391 23.19 1.64 -9.57
N GLY A 392 21.90 1.85 -9.80
CA GLY A 392 21.34 2.71 -10.83
C GLY A 392 20.94 1.98 -12.13
N TRP A 393 21.29 0.71 -12.26
CA TRP A 393 21.04 -0.10 -13.45
C TRP A 393 19.64 -0.71 -13.49
N ARG A 394 18.95 -0.76 -12.35
CA ARG A 394 17.64 -1.42 -12.20
C ARG A 394 17.69 -2.90 -12.60
N THR A 395 18.84 -3.52 -12.37
CA THR A 395 19.13 -4.92 -12.69
C THR A 395 19.86 -5.58 -11.55
N LYS A 396 19.65 -6.89 -11.39
CA LYS A 396 20.39 -7.74 -10.45
C LYS A 396 20.83 -9.00 -11.18
N GLU A 397 22.12 -9.29 -11.17
CA GLU A 397 22.68 -10.51 -11.75
C GLU A 397 22.91 -11.56 -10.66
N GLU A 398 22.52 -12.80 -10.96
CA GLU A 398 22.58 -13.94 -10.06
C GLU A 398 22.86 -15.22 -10.85
N SER A 399 23.00 -16.36 -10.17
CA SER A 399 23.19 -17.67 -10.80
C SER A 399 22.38 -18.75 -10.09
N SER A 400 21.91 -19.75 -10.85
CA SER A 400 21.19 -20.89 -10.29
C SER A 400 22.15 -21.98 -9.79
N ASN A 401 22.87 -21.71 -8.70
CA ASN A 401 24.00 -22.57 -8.29
C ASN A 401 23.61 -23.86 -7.57
N PHE A 402 22.39 -23.96 -7.03
CA PHE A 402 21.94 -25.13 -6.28
C PHE A 402 20.43 -25.21 -6.20
N ARG A 403 19.92 -26.42 -5.95
CA ARG A 403 18.49 -26.66 -5.79
C ARG A 403 17.93 -25.91 -4.59
N GLY A 404 16.73 -25.35 -4.76
CA GLY A 404 16.08 -24.65 -3.68
C GLY A 404 14.93 -23.77 -4.14
N ASP A 405 14.09 -23.42 -3.17
CA ASP A 405 12.95 -22.54 -3.38
C ASP A 405 13.40 -21.08 -3.16
N HIS A 406 14.11 -20.46 -4.11
CA HIS A 406 14.66 -19.12 -3.91
C HIS A 406 13.68 -18.00 -4.27
N ILE A 407 14.01 -16.79 -3.86
CA ILE A 407 13.19 -15.60 -4.11
C ILE A 407 14.07 -14.42 -4.49
N VAL A 408 13.62 -13.61 -5.45
CA VAL A 408 14.12 -12.26 -5.67
C VAL A 408 12.99 -11.26 -5.45
N GLU A 409 13.26 -10.22 -4.67
CA GLU A 409 12.34 -9.11 -4.43
C GLU A 409 13.01 -7.80 -4.86
N CYS A 410 12.17 -6.86 -5.31
CA CYS A 410 12.57 -5.52 -5.68
C CYS A 410 11.61 -4.53 -5.02
N TYR A 411 12.17 -3.47 -4.46
CA TYR A 411 11.41 -2.44 -3.74
C TYR A 411 11.76 -1.07 -4.31
N LEU A 412 10.74 -0.25 -4.48
CA LEU A 412 10.89 1.15 -4.86
C LEU A 412 10.55 2.00 -3.64
N VAL A 413 11.50 2.83 -3.22
CA VAL A 413 11.43 3.66 -2.00
C VAL A 413 11.44 5.14 -2.37
N GLU A 414 10.42 5.87 -1.92
CA GLU A 414 10.29 7.32 -2.04
C GLU A 414 10.09 7.90 -0.63
N ASN A 415 10.92 8.88 -0.24
CA ASN A 415 10.84 9.54 1.08
C ASN A 415 10.74 8.57 2.27
N GLU A 416 11.63 7.57 2.32
CA GLU A 416 11.69 6.54 3.38
C GLU A 416 10.48 5.58 3.43
N THR A 417 9.64 5.59 2.39
CA THR A 417 8.47 4.73 2.26
C THR A 417 8.59 3.84 1.03
N VAL A 418 8.33 2.53 1.18
CA VAL A 418 8.18 1.59 0.08
C VAL A 418 6.84 1.83 -0.61
N VAL A 419 6.88 2.31 -1.85
CA VAL A 419 5.69 2.71 -2.62
C VAL A 419 5.33 1.71 -3.71
N ALA A 420 6.24 0.80 -4.04
CA ALA A 420 5.98 -0.31 -4.93
C ALA A 420 6.93 -1.46 -4.59
N LYS A 421 6.46 -2.69 -4.76
CA LYS A 421 7.31 -3.88 -4.63
C LYS A 421 6.82 -4.98 -5.55
N ASP A 422 7.74 -5.82 -6.00
CA ASP A 422 7.39 -7.06 -6.68
C ASP A 422 8.34 -8.18 -6.28
N ARG A 423 7.87 -9.41 -6.48
CA ARG A 423 8.58 -10.62 -6.13
C ARG A 423 8.50 -11.61 -7.29
N ILE A 424 9.62 -12.29 -7.51
CA ILE A 424 9.68 -13.47 -8.38
C ILE A 424 10.15 -14.67 -7.57
N HIS A 425 9.43 -15.77 -7.76
CA HIS A 425 9.78 -17.08 -7.21
C HIS A 425 10.78 -17.74 -8.17
N VAL A 426 11.87 -18.28 -7.63
CA VAL A 426 12.98 -18.84 -8.39
C VAL A 426 13.23 -20.28 -7.91
N PRO A 427 12.35 -21.23 -8.28
CA PRO A 427 12.51 -22.63 -7.88
C PRO A 427 13.57 -23.30 -8.75
N ILE A 428 14.74 -23.57 -8.17
CA ILE A 428 15.80 -24.34 -8.83
C ILE A 428 15.60 -25.81 -8.50
N VAL A 429 15.46 -26.64 -9.54
CA VAL A 429 15.42 -28.10 -9.40
C VAL A 429 16.81 -28.68 -9.62
N ALA A 430 17.08 -29.81 -8.96
CA ALA A 430 18.30 -30.58 -9.20
C ALA A 430 18.37 -31.05 -10.65
N ASP A 431 19.57 -31.08 -11.22
CA ASP A 431 19.81 -31.88 -12.41
C ASP A 431 19.96 -33.35 -12.00
N GLY A 432 19.62 -34.29 -12.89
CA GLY A 432 19.74 -35.73 -12.61
C GLY A 432 21.17 -36.20 -12.30
N SER A 433 22.17 -35.34 -12.46
CA SER A 433 23.59 -35.54 -12.10
C SER A 433 23.95 -35.15 -10.67
N ASP A 434 23.02 -34.59 -9.88
CA ASP A 434 23.27 -34.20 -8.48
C ASP A 434 23.08 -35.36 -7.47
N TYR A 435 22.96 -36.59 -7.97
CA TYR A 435 22.78 -37.82 -7.18
C TYR A 435 23.95 -38.82 -7.30
N ASP A 436 25.06 -38.43 -7.94
CA ASP A 436 26.29 -39.24 -7.98
C ASP A 436 27.35 -38.74 -6.99
#